data_AF-A0A958K0C1-F1
#
_entry.id   AF-A0A958K0C1-F1
#
_cell.length_a   1.000
_cell.length_b   1.000
_cell.length_c   1.000
_cell.angle_alpha   90.00
_cell.angle_beta   90.00
_cell.angle_gamma   90.00
#
_symmetry.space_group_name_H-M   'P 1'
#
loop_
_entity.id
_entity.type
_entity.pdbx_description
1 polymer ?
#
loop_
_entity_poly.entity_id
_entity_poly.type
_entity_poly.pdbx_seq_one_letter_code
_entity_poly.pdbx_strand_id
1 'polypeptide(L)'
;LTEERERVFKKIFNAGYENHRVSEIAQMVRSSVLNKAGNEEIEIEIVPTDDDRSYHISSSKIEHELGFTPKHTIEDAVSDLVEALHAGKLVDPMSNSCYFNIKKMQEVKLQ
;
A
#
# COMPACT_ATOMS: atom_id res chain seq x y z
N LEU A 1 -13.70 -8.33 -12.18
CA LEU A 1 -14.76 -9.32 -11.90
C LEU A 1 -16.08 -8.61 -12.11
N THR A 2 -17.01 -9.25 -12.82
CA THR A 2 -18.38 -8.77 -12.97
C THR A 2 -19.25 -9.73 -12.19
N GLU A 3 -20.12 -9.21 -11.34
CA GLU A 3 -20.88 -10.00 -10.37
C GLU A 3 -22.37 -9.64 -10.40
N GLU A 4 -23.22 -10.62 -10.10
CA GLU A 4 -24.65 -10.43 -9.96
C GLU A 4 -24.97 -9.44 -8.83
N ARG A 5 -25.95 -8.55 -9.05
CA ARG A 5 -26.30 -7.49 -8.08
C ARG A 5 -26.56 -8.06 -6.69
N GLU A 6 -27.25 -9.19 -6.60
CA GLU A 6 -27.64 -9.84 -5.34
C GLU A 6 -26.43 -10.34 -4.53
N ARG A 7 -25.32 -10.68 -5.21
CA ARG A 7 -24.09 -11.13 -4.56
C ARG A 7 -23.36 -10.00 -3.84
N VAL A 8 -23.54 -8.75 -4.27
CA VAL A 8 -22.80 -7.57 -3.75
C VAL A 8 -23.67 -6.55 -3.03
N PHE A 9 -24.97 -6.49 -3.33
CA PHE A 9 -25.87 -5.44 -2.82
C PHE A 9 -25.95 -5.46 -1.29
N LYS A 10 -25.67 -4.29 -0.68
CA LYS A 10 -25.65 -4.08 0.78
C LYS A 10 -24.68 -4.98 1.56
N LYS A 11 -23.71 -5.60 0.89
CA LYS A 11 -22.62 -6.31 1.57
C LYS A 11 -21.41 -5.41 1.72
N ILE A 12 -20.73 -5.58 2.85
CA ILE A 12 -19.44 -4.95 3.13
C ILE A 12 -18.37 -6.03 3.02
N PHE A 13 -17.27 -5.67 2.37
CA PHE A 13 -16.12 -6.52 2.13
C PHE A 13 -14.85 -5.73 2.48
N ASN A 14 -13.88 -6.42 3.09
CA ASN A 14 -12.52 -5.89 3.18
C ASN A 14 -11.75 -6.38 1.95
N ALA A 15 -11.11 -5.45 1.26
CA ALA A 15 -10.22 -5.73 0.14
C ALA A 15 -8.78 -5.43 0.55
N GLY A 16 -8.27 -6.22 1.49
CA GLY A 16 -6.86 -6.19 1.90
C GLY A 16 -6.21 -7.57 1.76
N TYR A 17 -4.92 -7.64 2.05
CA TYR A 17 -4.19 -8.89 1.96
C TYR A 17 -3.57 -9.26 3.30
N GLU A 18 -2.28 -9.04 3.45
CA GLU A 18 -1.54 -9.37 4.65
C GLU A 18 -1.56 -8.22 5.64
N ASN A 19 -1.64 -8.56 6.92
CA ASN A 19 -1.47 -7.60 8.00
C ASN A 19 -0.02 -7.69 8.44
N HIS A 20 0.71 -6.58 8.33
CA HIS A 20 2.12 -6.47 8.69
C HIS A 20 2.33 -5.34 9.68
N ARG A 21 3.28 -5.53 10.60
CA ARG A 21 3.82 -4.45 11.42
C ARG A 21 4.59 -3.48 10.53
N VAL A 22 4.65 -2.20 10.93
CA VAL A 22 5.46 -1.19 10.24
C VAL A 22 6.91 -1.62 10.09
N SER A 23 7.48 -2.29 11.11
CA SER A 23 8.84 -2.84 11.06
C SER A 23 9.00 -3.94 9.99
N GLU A 24 8.00 -4.78 9.79
CA GLU A 24 8.02 -5.85 8.78
C GLU A 24 7.93 -5.23 7.37
N ILE A 25 7.07 -4.23 7.18
CA ILE A 25 6.98 -3.45 5.94
C ILE A 25 8.33 -2.78 5.63
N ALA A 26 8.98 -2.16 6.61
CA ALA A 26 10.30 -1.55 6.41
C ALA A 26 11.35 -2.57 5.93
N GLN A 27 11.34 -3.78 6.49
CA GLN A 27 12.24 -4.86 6.07
C GLN A 27 11.95 -5.37 4.65
N MET A 28 10.66 -5.55 4.31
CA MET A 28 10.24 -5.95 2.96
C MET A 28 10.66 -4.90 1.93
N VAL A 29 10.35 -3.62 2.18
CA VAL A 29 10.73 -2.50 1.30
C VAL A 29 12.24 -2.45 1.12
N ARG A 30 13.02 -2.50 2.21
CA ARG A 30 14.49 -2.53 2.13
C ARG A 30 14.98 -3.67 1.25
N SER A 31 14.49 -4.88 1.49
CA SER A 31 14.90 -6.08 0.73
C SER A 31 14.56 -5.94 -0.75
N SER A 32 13.35 -5.50 -1.07
CA SER A 32 12.91 -5.28 -2.45
C SER A 32 13.72 -4.20 -3.18
N VAL A 33 14.02 -3.08 -2.51
CA VAL A 33 14.82 -2.01 -3.11
C VAL A 33 16.26 -2.48 -3.34
N LEU A 34 16.89 -3.15 -2.36
CA LEU A 34 18.24 -3.71 -2.52
C LEU A 34 18.31 -4.69 -3.69
N ASN A 35 17.30 -5.57 -3.82
CA ASN A 35 17.22 -6.53 -4.92
C ASN A 35 17.02 -5.87 -6.30
N LYS A 36 16.35 -4.71 -6.36
CA LYS A 36 15.93 -4.10 -7.63
C LYS A 36 16.84 -2.96 -8.12
N ALA A 37 17.33 -2.13 -7.22
CA ALA A 37 18.09 -0.92 -7.54
C ALA A 37 19.59 -1.04 -7.27
N GLY A 38 20.00 -1.96 -6.38
CA GLY A 38 21.40 -2.28 -6.10
C GLY A 38 22.15 -1.35 -5.14
N ASN A 39 22.96 -1.98 -4.29
CA ASN A 39 24.25 -1.55 -3.70
C ASN A 39 24.39 -0.29 -2.83
N GLU A 40 23.32 0.30 -2.31
CA GLU A 40 23.47 1.19 -1.15
C GLU A 40 22.98 0.51 0.12
N GLU A 41 23.76 0.63 1.20
CA GLU A 41 23.32 0.15 2.50
C GLU A 41 22.14 1.00 2.96
N ILE A 42 20.94 0.40 2.96
CA ILE A 42 19.72 1.05 3.42
C ILE A 42 19.57 0.77 4.91
N GLU A 43 19.81 1.80 5.71
CA GLU A 43 19.56 1.76 7.15
C GLU A 43 18.06 1.84 7.45
N ILE A 44 17.62 1.12 8.49
CA ILE A 44 16.27 1.23 9.03
C ILE A 44 16.39 1.96 10.36
N GLU A 45 15.87 3.18 10.40
CA GLU A 45 15.78 3.98 11.62
C GLU A 45 14.50 3.64 12.39
N ILE A 46 14.60 3.48 13.71
CA ILE A 46 13.45 3.31 14.60
C ILE A 46 13.26 4.60 15.39
N VAL A 47 12.15 5.29 15.14
CA VAL A 47 11.79 6.53 15.81
C VAL A 47 10.61 6.31 16.77
N PRO A 48 10.60 6.96 17.96
CA PRO A 48 9.42 6.96 18.82
C PRO A 48 8.22 7.59 18.11
N THR A 49 7.04 7.02 18.34
CA THR A 49 5.75 7.52 17.83
C THR A 49 4.75 7.56 18.96
N ASP A 50 3.85 8.55 18.93
CA ASP A 50 2.66 8.65 19.77
C ASP A 50 1.42 8.00 19.11
N ASP A 51 1.55 7.57 17.86
CA ASP A 51 0.54 6.81 17.13
C ASP A 51 0.76 5.30 17.31
N ASP A 52 -0.03 4.70 18.20
CA ASP A 52 -0.03 3.27 18.51
C ASP A 52 -1.10 2.49 17.74
N ARG A 53 -1.73 3.10 16.72
CA ARG A 53 -2.82 2.47 15.98
C ARG A 53 -2.35 1.20 15.29
N SER A 54 -3.05 0.11 15.61
CA SER A 54 -2.86 -1.19 15.00
C SER A 54 -4.16 -1.62 14.33
N TYR A 55 -4.12 -1.76 13.00
CA TYR A 55 -5.26 -2.22 12.22
C TYR A 55 -5.08 -3.69 11.87
N HIS A 56 -6.15 -4.45 12.01
CA HIS A 56 -6.22 -5.83 11.55
C HIS A 56 -7.52 -6.02 10.77
N ILE A 57 -7.40 -6.51 9.54
CA ILE A 57 -8.55 -6.83 8.69
C ILE A 57 -8.50 -8.28 8.21
N SER A 58 -9.68 -8.85 7.97
CA SER A 58 -9.84 -10.14 7.30
C SER A 58 -10.58 -9.94 5.97
N SER A 59 -9.97 -10.45 4.90
CA SER A 59 -10.54 -10.49 3.55
C SER A 59 -11.18 -11.84 3.21
N SER A 60 -11.30 -12.75 4.18
CA SER A 60 -11.86 -14.09 3.94
C SER A 60 -13.26 -14.00 3.33
N LYS A 61 -14.08 -13.02 3.73
CA LYS A 61 -15.43 -12.87 3.18
C LYS A 61 -15.43 -12.60 1.66
N ILE A 62 -14.58 -11.71 1.17
CA ILE A 62 -14.57 -11.36 -0.26
C ILE A 62 -13.99 -12.50 -1.10
N GLU A 63 -13.02 -13.23 -0.56
CA GLU A 63 -12.47 -14.42 -1.17
C GLU A 63 -13.53 -15.53 -1.29
N HIS A 64 -14.20 -15.89 -0.19
CA HIS A 64 -15.19 -16.97 -0.20
C HIS A 64 -16.42 -16.62 -1.05
N GLU A 65 -16.91 -15.38 -0.94
CA GLU A 65 -18.16 -15.02 -1.60
C GLU A 65 -17.98 -14.62 -3.06
N LEU A 66 -16.85 -14.02 -3.45
CA LEU A 66 -16.64 -13.48 -4.80
C LEU A 66 -15.42 -14.10 -5.51
N GLY A 67 -14.66 -14.98 -4.87
CA GLY A 67 -13.42 -15.52 -5.40
C GLY A 67 -12.34 -14.45 -5.58
N PHE A 68 -12.49 -13.29 -4.93
CA PHE A 68 -11.52 -12.20 -5.06
C PHE A 68 -10.30 -12.51 -4.21
N THR A 69 -9.15 -12.64 -4.88
CA THR A 69 -7.84 -12.70 -4.24
C THR A 69 -6.91 -11.67 -4.88
N PRO A 70 -6.06 -10.99 -4.10
CA PRO A 70 -5.05 -10.09 -4.64
C PRO A 70 -4.05 -10.89 -5.46
N LYS A 71 -3.60 -10.30 -6.57
CA LYS A 71 -2.66 -10.92 -7.52
C LYS A 71 -1.24 -10.37 -7.43
N HIS A 72 -1.06 -9.30 -6.66
CA HIS A 72 0.19 -8.57 -6.52
C HIS A 72 0.58 -8.53 -5.05
N THR A 73 1.87 -8.68 -4.79
CA THR A 73 2.44 -8.63 -3.43
C THR A 73 2.92 -7.23 -3.07
N ILE A 74 3.39 -7.05 -1.84
CA ILE A 74 4.05 -5.80 -1.41
C ILE A 74 5.34 -5.60 -2.21
N GLU A 75 6.09 -6.66 -2.47
CA GLU A 75 7.33 -6.62 -3.26
C GLU A 75 7.07 -6.17 -4.69
N ASP A 76 5.98 -6.63 -5.33
CA ASP A 76 5.57 -6.16 -6.65
C ASP A 76 5.32 -4.65 -6.63
N ALA A 77 4.56 -4.17 -5.64
CA ALA A 77 4.27 -2.74 -5.50
C ALA A 77 5.53 -1.90 -5.28
N VAL A 78 6.48 -2.39 -4.48
CA VAL A 78 7.78 -1.70 -4.29
C VAL A 78 8.59 -1.70 -5.58
N SER A 79 8.64 -2.82 -6.31
CA SER A 79 9.33 -2.90 -7.60
C SER A 79 8.75 -1.90 -8.60
N ASP A 80 7.42 -1.82 -8.70
CA ASP A 80 6.73 -0.88 -9.59
C ASP A 80 7.05 0.58 -9.25
N LEU A 81 7.12 0.91 -7.96
CA LEU A 81 7.51 2.25 -7.50
C LEU A 81 8.96 2.59 -7.87
N VAL A 82 9.90 1.66 -7.66
CA VAL A 82 11.31 1.83 -8.04
C VAL A 82 11.43 2.08 -9.55
N GLU A 83 10.74 1.28 -10.36
CA GLU A 83 10.73 1.45 -11.82
C GLU A 83 10.11 2.78 -12.25
N ALA A 84 8.99 3.18 -11.65
CA ALA A 84 8.31 4.44 -11.96
C ALA A 84 9.16 5.67 -11.60
N LEU A 85 9.88 5.61 -10.48
CA LEU A 85 10.82 6.65 -10.05
C LEU A 85 12.00 6.75 -11.01
N HIS A 86 12.66 5.64 -11.34
CA HIS A 86 13.79 5.63 -12.30
C HIS A 86 13.38 6.10 -13.69
N ALA A 87 12.17 5.75 -14.12
CA ALA A 87 11.63 6.18 -15.42
C ALA A 87 11.08 7.62 -15.42
N GLY A 88 11.13 8.34 -14.30
CA GLY A 88 10.62 9.71 -14.20
C GLY A 88 9.11 9.83 -14.43
N LYS A 89 8.34 8.77 -14.13
CA LYS A 89 6.87 8.75 -14.36
C LYS A 89 6.09 9.53 -13.31
N LEU A 90 6.70 9.81 -12.16
CA LEU A 90 6.07 10.55 -11.06
C LEU A 90 6.50 12.01 -11.09
N VAL A 91 5.53 12.93 -11.12
CA VAL A 91 5.77 14.37 -11.12
C VAL A 91 6.01 14.83 -9.69
N ASP A 92 7.21 15.32 -9.40
CA ASP A 92 7.63 15.82 -8.09
C ASP A 92 7.19 14.90 -6.92
N PRO A 93 7.63 13.62 -6.90
CA PRO A 93 7.07 12.58 -6.04
C PRO A 93 7.09 12.90 -4.54
N MET A 94 8.02 13.76 -4.11
CA MET A 94 8.19 14.13 -2.70
C MET A 94 7.36 15.35 -2.26
N SER A 95 6.78 16.12 -3.19
CA SER A 95 6.06 17.37 -2.89
C SER A 95 4.66 17.44 -3.47
N ASN A 96 4.38 16.70 -4.55
CA ASN A 96 3.10 16.72 -5.22
C ASN A 96 1.97 16.18 -4.32
N SER A 97 0.97 17.03 -4.07
CA SER A 97 -0.15 16.73 -3.16
C SER A 97 -0.96 15.49 -3.57
N CYS A 98 -0.97 15.13 -4.86
CA CYS A 98 -1.67 13.95 -5.36
C CYS A 98 -1.17 12.63 -4.73
N TYR A 99 0.03 12.62 -4.14
CA TYR A 99 0.60 11.45 -3.46
C TYR A 99 0.47 11.50 -1.92
N PHE A 100 -0.19 12.53 -1.36
CA PHE A 100 -0.35 12.70 0.08
C PHE A 100 -1.79 13.03 0.44
N ASN A 101 -2.49 12.11 1.09
CA ASN A 101 -3.92 12.25 1.42
C ASN A 101 -4.26 13.56 2.14
N ILE A 102 -3.55 13.90 3.23
CA ILE A 102 -3.83 15.12 4.02
C ILE A 102 -3.55 16.38 3.20
N LYS A 103 -2.42 16.47 2.50
CA LYS A 103 -2.10 17.63 1.64
C LYS A 103 -3.17 17.80 0.56
N LYS A 104 -3.62 16.70 -0.05
CA LYS A 104 -4.67 16.77 -1.07
C LYS A 104 -5.99 17.26 -0.49
N MET A 105 -6.40 16.70 0.65
CA MET A 105 -7.64 17.10 1.33
C MET A 105 -7.65 18.59 1.68
N GLN A 106 -6.52 19.13 2.16
CA GLN A 106 -6.37 20.56 2.43
C GLN A 106 -6.46 21.41 1.15
N GLU A 107 -5.79 21.00 0.07
CA GLU A 107 -5.85 21.68 -1.23
C GLU A 107 -7.29 21.76 -1.79
N VAL A 108 -8.05 20.65 -1.67
CA VAL A 108 -9.42 20.57 -2.16
C VAL A 108 -10.48 20.99 -1.13
N LYS A 109 -10.06 21.51 0.04
CA LYS A 109 -10.93 22.02 1.11
C LYS A 109 -11.92 20.99 1.68
N LEU A 110 -11.45 19.75 1.86
CA LEU A 110 -12.19 18.68 2.55
C LEU A 110 -11.86 18.59 4.06
N GLN A 111 -10.82 19.29 4.50
CA GLN A 111 -10.41 19.48 5.89
C GLN A 111 -9.84 20.88 6.07
#